data_AF-A0A812KA53-F1
#
_entry.id   AF-A0A812KA53-F1
#
_cell.length_a   1.000
_cell.length_b   1.000
_cell.length_c   1.000
_cell.angle_alpha   90.00
_cell.angle_beta   90.00
_cell.angle_gamma   90.00
#
_symmetry.space_group_name_H-M   'P 1'
#
loop_
_entity.id
_entity.type
_entity.pdbx_description
1 polymer ?
#
loop_
_entity_poly.entity_id
_entity_poly.type
_entity_poly.pdbx_seq_one_letter_code
_entity_poly.pdbx_strand_id
1 'polypeptide(L)'
;MATGTVEWVPDDQVSECPLCTRRFSTTKRKHHCRACGRVVCGSCSGNQLYLPSYQKEERVCDRCFDLLRHDKGRPMNESMMENKQLEASLKSDLREKQQQEEWFRSFLLKVRGDAGDAAGSEPDSSSEGELRALLAGARNRWTEACARAGRQKMATEELQSRCEELERECVEKQEAIAKLSRAIKTTESNLKVRPKLQSECEQLSRTNKSLQQELDGLRQRTQALEAHLPTRSSSFQSFLSVGTSFQLTRMEECRYHCRRRCSVM
;
A
#
# COMPACT_ATOMS: atom_id res chain seq x y z
N MET A 1 -4.75 7.20 11.75
CA MET A 1 -3.75 8.28 11.62
C MET A 1 -2.54 7.90 12.45
N ALA A 2 -1.44 7.53 11.81
CA ALA A 2 -0.23 7.10 12.52
C ALA A 2 0.56 8.34 12.96
N THR A 3 0.66 8.54 14.27
CA THR A 3 1.57 9.51 14.89
C THR A 3 2.98 8.93 14.90
N GLY A 4 3.61 8.86 13.73
CA GLY A 4 5.02 8.49 13.60
C GLY A 4 5.88 9.73 13.75
N THR A 5 6.70 9.80 14.79
CA THR A 5 7.79 10.78 14.88
C THR A 5 8.75 10.52 13.73
N VAL A 6 8.86 11.48 12.83
CA VAL A 6 9.75 11.39 11.66
C VAL A 6 11.20 11.44 12.15
N GLU A 7 11.95 10.37 11.92
CA GLU A 7 13.35 10.27 12.29
C GLU A 7 14.18 11.27 11.46
N TRP A 8 14.92 12.15 12.12
CA TRP A 8 15.75 13.15 11.46
C TRP A 8 17.05 12.50 10.99
N VAL A 9 17.40 12.72 9.73
CA VAL A 9 18.68 12.26 9.20
C VAL A 9 19.80 13.10 9.85
N PRO A 10 20.81 12.46 10.46
CA PRO A 10 21.99 13.15 10.99
C PRO A 10 22.71 13.96 9.91
N ASP A 11 23.19 15.15 10.26
CA ASP A 11 23.80 16.06 9.30
C ASP A 11 25.09 15.48 8.67
N ASP A 12 25.87 14.72 9.42
CA ASP A 12 27.12 14.09 8.99
C ASP A 12 26.94 13.08 7.85
N GLN A 13 25.74 12.50 7.72
CA GLN A 13 25.41 11.52 6.68
C GLN A 13 25.03 12.14 5.33
N VAL A 14 24.90 13.47 5.25
CA VAL A 14 24.40 14.15 4.05
C VAL A 14 25.41 15.18 3.52
N SER A 15 26.05 14.88 2.39
CA SER A 15 27.04 15.76 1.74
C SER A 15 26.41 16.71 0.71
N GLU A 16 25.25 16.34 0.16
CA GLU A 16 24.55 17.10 -0.88
C GLU A 16 23.03 17.12 -0.68
N CYS A 17 22.38 18.16 -1.19
CA CYS A 17 20.93 18.26 -1.09
C CYS A 17 20.26 17.19 -1.98
N PRO A 18 19.38 16.33 -1.44
CA PRO A 18 18.75 15.26 -2.21
C PRO A 18 17.71 15.74 -3.23
N LEU A 19 17.38 17.04 -3.24
CA LEU A 19 16.41 17.62 -4.18
C LEU A 19 17.08 18.30 -5.38
N CYS A 20 18.21 18.99 -5.16
CA CYS A 20 18.91 19.72 -6.22
C CYS A 20 20.35 19.27 -6.45
N THR A 21 20.79 18.21 -5.78
CA THR A 21 22.12 17.57 -5.85
C THR A 21 23.31 18.51 -5.59
N ARG A 22 23.05 19.74 -5.12
CA ARG A 22 24.10 20.70 -4.79
C ARG A 22 24.73 20.34 -3.45
N ARG A 23 26.06 20.26 -3.40
CA ARG A 23 26.83 20.06 -2.16
C ARG A 23 26.60 21.16 -1.14
N PHE A 24 26.52 20.74 0.13
CA PHE A 24 26.50 21.65 1.27
C PHE A 24 27.89 22.26 1.49
N SER A 25 27.92 23.47 2.03
CA SER A 25 29.14 24.21 2.32
C SER A 25 28.91 25.15 3.50
N THR A 26 29.95 25.84 3.97
CA THR A 26 29.82 26.83 5.05
C THR A 26 28.78 27.92 4.74
N THR A 27 28.64 28.30 3.46
CA THR A 27 27.63 29.25 2.99
C THR A 27 26.29 28.60 2.65
N LYS A 28 26.28 27.34 2.21
CA LYS A 28 25.05 26.56 1.94
C LYS A 28 24.74 25.63 3.10
N ARG A 29 24.00 26.18 4.07
CA ARG A 29 23.60 25.48 5.29
C ARG A 29 22.56 24.36 5.03
N LYS A 30 22.57 23.39 5.94
CA LYS A 30 21.67 22.25 6.02
C LYS A 30 20.39 22.66 6.75
N HIS A 31 19.24 22.15 6.29
CA HIS A 31 17.94 22.38 6.90
C HIS A 31 17.11 21.09 6.89
N HIS A 32 16.45 20.77 8.00
CA HIS A 32 15.56 19.60 8.05
C HIS A 32 14.14 19.94 7.60
N CYS A 33 13.56 19.06 6.77
CA CYS A 33 12.14 19.06 6.50
C CYS A 33 11.40 18.44 7.71
N ARG A 34 10.48 19.16 8.35
CA ARG A 34 9.75 18.64 9.52
C ARG A 34 8.68 17.60 9.15
N ALA A 35 8.32 17.51 7.87
CA ALA A 35 7.38 16.51 7.37
C ALA A 35 8.04 15.16 7.02
N CYS A 36 9.29 15.15 6.54
CA CYS A 36 9.95 13.91 6.09
C CYS A 36 11.36 13.66 6.63
N GLY A 37 11.89 14.56 7.49
CA GLY A 37 13.13 14.36 8.24
C GLY A 37 14.42 14.53 7.43
N ARG A 38 14.33 14.68 6.10
CA ARG A 38 15.48 14.84 5.21
C ARG A 38 16.19 16.18 5.41
N VAL A 39 17.51 16.15 5.27
CA VAL A 39 18.37 17.34 5.18
C VAL A 39 18.36 17.89 3.76
N VAL A 40 17.96 19.15 3.61
CA VAL A 40 17.84 19.88 2.34
C VAL A 40 18.48 21.26 2.45
N CYS A 41 18.72 21.93 1.32
CA CYS A 41 19.22 23.31 1.32
C CYS A 41 18.08 24.34 1.44
N GLY A 42 18.43 25.60 1.75
CA GLY A 42 17.44 26.66 1.95
C GLY A 42 16.59 26.93 0.72
N SER A 43 17.17 26.85 -0.48
CA SER A 43 16.43 27.03 -1.73
C SER A 43 15.43 25.91 -2.03
N CYS A 44 15.61 24.73 -1.44
CA CYS A 44 14.71 23.58 -1.62
C CYS A 44 13.74 23.38 -0.44
N SER A 45 13.68 24.35 0.46
CA SER A 45 12.84 24.33 1.67
C SER A 45 12.34 25.72 2.04
N GLY A 46 12.07 26.56 1.04
CA GLY A 46 11.62 27.93 1.26
C GLY A 46 10.21 28.02 1.86
N ASN A 47 9.47 26.91 1.83
CA ASN A 47 8.07 26.87 2.20
C ASN A 47 7.82 26.37 3.64
N GLN A 48 6.68 26.75 4.20
CA GLN A 48 6.17 26.27 5.49
C GLN A 48 4.75 25.72 5.33
N LEU A 49 4.42 24.69 6.10
CA LEU A 49 3.06 24.13 6.17
C LEU A 49 2.70 23.81 7.61
N TYR A 50 1.40 23.93 7.93
CA TYR A 50 0.86 23.43 9.18
C TYR A 50 1.01 21.91 9.26
N LEU A 51 1.78 21.43 10.23
CA LEU A 51 1.97 20.00 10.46
C LEU A 51 1.19 19.58 11.72
N PRO A 52 0.21 18.66 11.61
CA PRO A 52 -0.59 18.21 12.76
C PRO A 52 0.27 17.68 13.91
N SER A 53 1.38 17.01 13.61
CA SER A 53 2.32 16.48 14.62
C SER A 53 3.00 17.57 15.45
N TYR A 54 3.09 18.79 14.93
CA TYR A 54 3.71 19.94 15.61
C TYR A 54 2.71 21.00 16.04
N GLN A 55 1.45 20.91 15.58
CA GLN A 55 0.37 21.88 15.82
C GLN A 55 0.72 23.33 15.43
N LYS A 56 1.63 23.52 14.46
CA LYS A 56 2.03 24.83 13.95
C LYS A 56 2.62 24.71 12.54
N GLU A 57 2.83 25.84 11.90
CA GLU A 57 3.55 25.90 10.62
C GLU A 57 5.03 25.62 10.79
N GLU A 58 5.53 24.66 10.03
CA GLU A 58 6.91 24.21 10.09
C GLU A 58 7.53 24.15 8.69
N ARG A 59 8.86 24.28 8.64
CA ARG A 59 9.62 24.22 7.39
C ARG A 59 9.46 22.85 6.75
N VAL A 60 9.09 22.85 5.48
CA VAL A 60 9.00 21.64 4.65
C VAL A 60 9.87 21.81 3.40
N CYS A 61 10.39 20.70 2.89
CA CYS A 61 11.03 20.73 1.58
C CYS A 61 9.97 20.86 0.48
N ASP A 62 10.36 21.37 -0.70
CA ASP A 62 9.39 21.66 -1.79
C ASP A 62 8.58 20.43 -2.18
N ARG A 63 9.22 19.25 -2.23
CA ARG A 63 8.53 17.98 -2.47
C ARG A 63 7.43 17.69 -1.45
N CYS A 64 7.68 17.92 -0.16
CA CYS A 64 6.66 17.76 0.88
C CYS A 64 5.62 18.87 0.83
N PHE A 65 6.02 20.07 0.44
CA PHE A 65 5.10 21.18 0.24
C PHE A 65 4.05 20.81 -0.80
N ASP A 66 4.47 20.40 -1.99
CA ASP A 66 3.56 20.04 -3.09
C ASP A 66 2.64 18.88 -2.69
N LEU A 67 3.20 17.79 -2.16
CA LEU A 67 2.43 16.61 -1.76
C LEU A 67 1.37 16.96 -0.69
N LEU A 68 1.75 17.69 0.35
CA LEU A 68 0.86 17.97 1.48
C LEU A 68 -0.09 19.14 1.22
N ARG A 69 0.22 20.03 0.26
CA ARG A 69 -0.74 21.04 -0.21
C ARG A 69 -1.91 20.39 -0.94
N HIS A 70 -1.63 19.34 -1.73
CA HIS A 70 -2.63 18.55 -2.43
C HIS A 70 -3.33 17.51 -1.53
N ASP A 71 -2.69 17.09 -0.43
CA ASP A 71 -3.27 16.22 0.59
C ASP A 71 -4.19 16.95 1.60
N LYS A 72 -4.38 18.28 1.47
CA LYS A 72 -5.57 18.93 2.03
C LYS A 72 -6.77 18.38 1.29
N GLY A 73 -7.26 17.23 1.75
CA GLY A 73 -8.20 16.37 1.06
C GLY A 73 -9.28 17.15 0.34
N ARG A 74 -9.14 17.27 -0.99
CA ARG A 74 -10.34 17.15 -1.81
C ARG A 74 -10.82 15.73 -1.55
N PRO A 75 -11.93 15.52 -0.84
CA PRO A 75 -12.51 14.21 -0.80
C PRO A 75 -12.71 13.76 -2.25
N MET A 76 -12.38 12.51 -2.54
CA MET A 76 -12.45 11.95 -3.90
C MET A 76 -13.83 12.19 -4.53
N ASN A 77 -14.88 12.35 -3.71
CA ASN A 77 -16.23 12.72 -4.15
C ASN A 77 -16.36 14.14 -4.73
N GLU A 78 -15.55 15.10 -4.29
CA GLU A 78 -15.61 16.52 -4.67
C GLU A 78 -14.82 16.71 -5.97
N SER A 79 -13.64 16.08 -6.09
CA SER A 79 -12.95 15.94 -7.37
C SER A 79 -13.81 15.18 -8.40
N MET A 80 -14.54 14.14 -7.98
CA MET A 80 -15.43 13.38 -8.85
C MET A 80 -16.69 14.18 -9.24
N MET A 81 -17.25 14.99 -8.33
CA MET A 81 -18.36 15.91 -8.66
C MET A 81 -17.91 17.02 -9.61
N GLU A 82 -16.74 17.62 -9.40
CA GLU A 82 -16.19 18.61 -10.32
C GLU A 82 -15.95 18.02 -11.71
N ASN A 83 -15.36 16.81 -11.80
CA ASN A 83 -15.18 16.12 -13.08
C ASN A 83 -16.53 15.81 -13.74
N LYS A 84 -17.52 15.36 -12.98
CA LYS A 84 -18.87 15.09 -13.49
C LYS A 84 -19.58 16.36 -13.98
N GLN A 85 -19.36 17.48 -13.30
CA GLN A 85 -19.89 18.79 -13.67
C GLN A 85 -19.19 19.34 -14.92
N LEU A 86 -17.87 19.17 -15.02
CA LEU A 86 -17.10 19.52 -16.21
C LEU A 86 -17.55 18.70 -17.42
N GLU A 87 -17.74 17.39 -17.25
CA GLU A 87 -18.24 16.49 -18.29
C GLU A 87 -19.66 16.88 -18.74
N ALA A 88 -20.53 17.25 -17.80
CA ALA A 88 -21.88 17.73 -18.11
C ALA A 88 -21.84 19.05 -18.90
N SER A 89 -20.97 19.99 -18.52
CA SER A 89 -20.76 21.24 -19.25
C SER A 89 -20.28 20.98 -20.67
N LEU A 90 -19.26 20.13 -20.84
CA LEU A 90 -18.71 19.80 -22.15
C LEU A 90 -19.75 19.12 -23.06
N LYS A 91 -20.59 18.25 -22.49
CA LYS A 91 -21.73 17.63 -23.20
C LYS A 91 -22.82 18.64 -23.57
N SER A 92 -22.98 19.74 -22.83
CA SER A 92 -23.90 20.83 -23.18
C SER A 92 -23.36 21.62 -24.35
N ASP A 93 -22.11 22.06 -24.27
CA ASP A 93 -21.44 22.85 -25.32
C ASP A 93 -21.39 22.08 -26.64
N LEU A 94 -21.13 20.78 -26.59
CA LEU A 94 -21.15 19.91 -27.78
C LEU A 94 -22.54 19.88 -28.43
N ARG A 95 -23.62 19.81 -27.64
CA ARG A 95 -25.01 19.84 -28.14
C ARG A 95 -25.37 21.18 -28.76
N GLU A 96 -24.92 22.27 -28.16
CA GLU A 96 -25.12 23.61 -28.73
C GLU A 96 -24.41 23.74 -30.10
N LYS A 97 -23.18 23.23 -30.21
CA LYS A 97 -22.43 23.22 -31.47
C LYS A 97 -23.12 22.38 -32.55
N GLN A 98 -23.68 21.23 -32.18
CA GLN A 98 -24.46 20.40 -33.11
C GLN A 98 -25.72 21.11 -33.61
N GLN A 99 -26.46 21.81 -32.73
CA GLN A 99 -27.62 22.60 -33.15
C GLN A 99 -27.23 23.76 -34.08
N GLN A 100 -26.10 24.42 -33.81
CA GLN A 100 -25.57 25.47 -34.69
C GLN A 100 -25.24 24.91 -36.09
N GLU A 101 -24.66 23.72 -36.16
CA GLU A 101 -24.37 23.03 -37.43
C GLU A 101 -25.65 22.65 -38.19
N GLU A 102 -26.63 22.06 -37.50
CA GLU A 102 -27.93 21.69 -38.10
C GLU A 102 -28.69 22.92 -38.60
N TRP A 103 -28.71 23.99 -37.83
CA TRP A 103 -29.32 25.26 -38.24
C TRP A 103 -28.64 25.81 -39.49
N PHE A 104 -27.30 25.87 -39.51
CA PHE A 104 -26.55 26.39 -40.66
C PHE A 104 -26.77 25.53 -41.90
N ARG A 105 -26.83 24.21 -41.75
CA ARG A 105 -27.16 23.27 -42.84
C ARG A 105 -28.55 23.53 -43.40
N SER A 106 -29.54 23.73 -42.54
CA SER A 106 -30.93 24.07 -42.95
C SER A 106 -30.99 25.42 -43.66
N PHE A 107 -30.30 26.44 -43.13
CA PHE A 107 -30.19 27.75 -43.74
C PHE A 107 -29.61 27.68 -45.17
N LEU A 108 -28.51 26.95 -45.36
CA LEU A 108 -27.89 26.78 -46.69
C LEU A 108 -28.81 26.04 -47.68
N LEU A 109 -29.58 25.05 -47.22
CA LEU A 109 -30.58 24.37 -48.06
C LEU A 109 -31.70 25.32 -48.50
N LYS A 110 -32.12 26.25 -47.62
CA LYS A 110 -33.15 27.25 -47.93
C LYS A 110 -32.67 28.30 -48.92
N VAL A 111 -31.47 28.84 -48.74
CA VAL A 111 -30.84 29.77 -49.70
C VAL A 111 -30.68 29.13 -51.08
N ARG A 112 -30.39 27.82 -51.14
CA ARG A 112 -30.35 27.07 -52.41
C ARG A 112 -31.72 26.93 -53.07
N GLY A 113 -32.79 26.80 -52.29
CA GLY A 113 -34.16 26.77 -52.78
C GLY A 113 -34.60 28.11 -53.38
N ASP A 114 -34.27 29.21 -52.70
CA ASP A 114 -34.61 30.57 -53.16
C ASP A 114 -33.80 31.01 -54.40
N ALA A 115 -32.63 30.40 -54.65
CA ALA A 115 -31.85 30.60 -55.88
C ALA A 115 -32.42 29.85 -57.10
N GLY A 116 -33.36 28.91 -56.90
CA GLY A 116 -33.99 28.11 -57.96
C GLY A 116 -34.97 28.88 -58.85
N ASP A 117 -35.46 30.04 -58.41
CA ASP A 117 -36.45 30.86 -59.14
C ASP A 117 -35.83 32.04 -59.90
N ALA A 118 -34.50 32.24 -59.81
CA ALA A 118 -33.76 33.28 -60.51
C ALA A 118 -32.94 32.70 -61.69
N ALA A 119 -33.52 31.80 -62.47
CA ALA A 119 -32.90 31.26 -63.68
C ALA A 119 -33.08 32.25 -64.86
N GLY A 120 -32.14 33.18 -65.02
CA GLY A 120 -32.13 34.13 -66.14
C GLY A 120 -30.83 34.88 -66.39
N SER A 121 -29.71 34.48 -65.78
CA SER A 121 -28.39 35.11 -66.03
C SER A 121 -27.31 34.04 -65.96
N GLU A 122 -26.60 33.82 -67.07
CA GLU A 122 -25.39 32.98 -67.12
C GLU A 122 -24.36 33.51 -66.10
N PRO A 123 -23.94 32.71 -65.10
CA PRO A 123 -22.90 33.12 -64.16
C PRO A 123 -21.55 33.18 -64.88
N ASP A 124 -20.77 34.23 -64.65
CA ASP A 124 -19.40 34.33 -65.13
C ASP A 124 -18.57 33.12 -64.64
N SER A 125 -17.93 32.42 -65.57
CA SER A 125 -17.16 31.17 -65.35
C SER A 125 -16.11 31.24 -64.23
N SER A 126 -15.62 32.44 -63.89
CA SER A 126 -14.71 32.66 -62.77
C SER A 126 -15.38 32.43 -61.40
N SER A 127 -16.63 32.89 -61.24
CA SER A 127 -17.37 32.80 -59.98
C SER A 127 -17.78 31.37 -59.62
N GLU A 128 -18.07 30.55 -60.64
CA GLU A 128 -18.37 29.13 -60.45
C GLU A 128 -17.11 28.34 -60.05
N GLY A 129 -15.96 28.70 -60.61
CA GLY A 129 -14.65 28.15 -60.23
C GLY A 129 -14.30 28.43 -58.76
N GLU A 130 -14.52 29.66 -58.30
CA GLU A 130 -14.31 30.05 -56.89
C GLU A 130 -15.24 29.29 -55.94
N LEU A 131 -16.53 29.16 -56.27
CA LEU A 131 -17.47 28.40 -55.45
C LEU A 131 -17.09 26.91 -55.36
N ARG A 132 -16.67 26.30 -56.47
CA ARG A 132 -16.16 24.91 -56.49
C ARG A 132 -14.91 24.75 -55.62
N ALA A 133 -13.97 25.69 -55.69
CA ALA A 133 -12.77 25.68 -54.86
C ALA A 133 -13.11 25.82 -53.36
N LEU A 134 -14.05 26.69 -52.99
CA LEU A 134 -14.52 26.84 -51.61
C LEU A 134 -15.18 25.57 -51.08
N LEU A 135 -16.03 24.93 -51.88
CA LEU A 135 -16.69 23.66 -51.51
C LEU A 135 -15.66 22.52 -51.35
N ALA A 136 -14.68 22.43 -52.23
CA ALA A 136 -13.58 21.47 -52.12
C ALA A 136 -12.76 21.71 -50.85
N GLY A 137 -12.42 22.98 -50.56
CA GLY A 137 -11.73 23.36 -49.32
C GLY A 137 -12.53 23.04 -48.06
N ALA A 138 -13.85 23.29 -48.08
CA ALA A 138 -14.74 22.93 -46.97
C ALA A 138 -14.80 21.41 -46.75
N ARG A 139 -14.91 20.63 -47.83
CA ARG A 139 -14.90 19.17 -47.76
C ARG A 139 -13.59 18.62 -47.20
N ASN A 140 -12.44 19.15 -47.64
CA ASN A 140 -11.14 18.74 -47.11
C ASN A 140 -11.01 19.05 -45.62
N ARG A 141 -11.37 20.27 -45.19
CA ARG A 141 -11.36 20.64 -43.77
C ARG A 141 -12.28 19.77 -42.92
N TRP A 142 -13.45 19.40 -43.45
CA TRP A 142 -14.37 18.48 -42.78
C TRP A 142 -13.77 17.09 -42.63
N THR A 143 -13.18 16.53 -43.70
CA THR A 143 -12.50 15.23 -43.65
C THR A 143 -11.36 15.24 -42.63
N GLU A 144 -10.55 16.29 -42.58
CA GLU A 144 -9.50 16.45 -41.57
C GLU A 144 -10.07 16.55 -40.15
N ALA A 145 -11.19 17.28 -39.97
CA ALA A 145 -11.85 17.39 -38.68
C ALA A 145 -12.37 16.03 -38.19
N CYS A 146 -13.04 15.26 -39.06
CA CYS A 146 -13.47 13.90 -38.75
C CYS A 146 -12.27 13.00 -38.40
N ALA A 147 -11.16 13.09 -39.14
CA ALA A 147 -9.96 12.32 -38.87
C ALA A 147 -9.31 12.71 -37.51
N ARG A 148 -9.29 14.01 -37.17
CA ARG A 148 -8.84 14.49 -35.85
C ARG A 148 -9.73 13.96 -34.73
N ALA A 149 -11.04 14.07 -34.88
CA ALA A 149 -12.01 13.56 -33.90
C ALA A 149 -11.87 12.05 -33.70
N GLY A 150 -11.65 11.30 -34.79
CA GLY A 150 -11.38 9.86 -34.73
C GLY A 150 -10.10 9.53 -33.95
N ARG A 151 -9.00 10.24 -34.19
CA ARG A 151 -7.76 10.07 -33.42
C ARG A 151 -7.93 10.42 -31.94
N GLN A 152 -8.65 11.50 -31.64
CA GLN A 152 -8.94 11.89 -30.25
C GLN A 152 -9.79 10.83 -29.55
N LYS A 153 -10.81 10.30 -30.22
CA LYS A 153 -11.64 9.21 -29.66
C LYS A 153 -10.79 7.99 -29.31
N MET A 154 -9.93 7.53 -30.22
CA MET A 154 -9.04 6.40 -29.96
C MET A 154 -8.10 6.68 -28.77
N ALA A 155 -7.52 7.88 -28.70
CA ALA A 155 -6.65 8.27 -27.59
C ALA A 155 -7.40 8.33 -26.25
N THR A 156 -8.66 8.79 -26.24
CA THR A 156 -9.49 8.78 -25.03
C THR A 156 -9.85 7.37 -24.58
N GLU A 157 -10.14 6.46 -25.51
CA GLU A 157 -10.43 5.05 -25.19
C GLU A 157 -9.20 4.32 -24.63
N GLU A 158 -8.01 4.60 -25.19
CA GLU A 158 -6.74 4.09 -24.67
C GLU A 158 -6.43 4.61 -23.27
N LEU A 159 -6.58 5.92 -23.05
CA LEU A 159 -6.42 6.52 -21.72
C LEU A 159 -7.42 5.96 -20.71
N GLN A 160 -8.67 5.74 -21.12
CA GLN A 160 -9.69 5.15 -20.25
C GLN A 160 -9.29 3.73 -19.82
N SER A 161 -8.85 2.89 -20.77
CA SER A 161 -8.39 1.53 -20.45
C SER A 161 -7.19 1.53 -19.50
N ARG A 162 -6.26 2.48 -19.68
CA ARG A 162 -5.11 2.66 -18.78
C ARG A 162 -5.52 3.14 -17.38
N CYS A 163 -6.51 4.02 -17.27
CA CYS A 163 -7.07 4.43 -15.98
C CYS A 163 -7.69 3.23 -15.24
N GLU A 164 -8.50 2.43 -15.93
CA GLU A 164 -9.13 1.23 -15.34
C GLU A 164 -8.07 0.20 -14.87
N GLU A 165 -6.97 0.05 -15.60
CA GLU A 165 -5.84 -0.79 -15.19
C GLU A 165 -5.14 -0.27 -13.93
N LEU A 166 -4.83 1.03 -13.89
CA LEU A 166 -4.21 1.66 -12.71
C LEU A 166 -5.12 1.61 -11.48
N GLU A 167 -6.43 1.72 -11.66
CA GLU A 167 -7.41 1.56 -10.58
C GLU A 167 -7.38 0.14 -10.01
N ARG A 168 -7.33 -0.90 -10.87
CA ARG A 168 -7.16 -2.29 -10.42
C ARG A 168 -5.87 -2.48 -9.63
N GLU A 169 -4.75 -1.98 -10.15
CA GLU A 169 -3.44 -2.05 -9.46
C GLU A 169 -3.47 -1.34 -8.11
N CYS A 170 -4.14 -0.18 -8.02
CA CYS A 170 -4.29 0.55 -6.77
C CYS A 170 -5.08 -0.25 -5.73
N VAL A 171 -6.17 -0.92 -6.13
CA VAL A 171 -6.97 -1.77 -5.25
C VAL A 171 -6.14 -2.95 -4.72
N GLU A 172 -5.42 -3.65 -5.60
CA GLU A 172 -4.56 -4.78 -5.21
C GLU A 172 -3.47 -4.36 -4.20
N LYS A 173 -2.81 -3.23 -4.47
CA LYS A 173 -1.81 -2.68 -3.55
C LYS A 173 -2.42 -2.27 -2.21
N GLN A 174 -3.63 -1.71 -2.21
CA GLN A 174 -4.32 -1.34 -0.99
C GLN A 174 -4.66 -2.57 -0.14
N GLU A 175 -5.09 -3.67 -0.76
CA GLU A 175 -5.31 -4.93 -0.07
C GLU A 175 -4.02 -5.53 0.50
N ALA A 176 -2.92 -5.47 -0.27
CA ALA A 176 -1.61 -5.92 0.19
C ALA A 176 -1.13 -5.11 1.41
N ILE A 177 -1.26 -3.77 1.37
CA ILE A 177 -0.95 -2.89 2.49
C ILE A 177 -1.82 -3.23 3.71
N ALA A 178 -3.12 -3.49 3.52
CA ALA A 178 -4.01 -3.87 4.61
C ALA A 178 -3.62 -5.24 5.23
N LYS A 179 -3.20 -6.22 4.41
CA LYS A 179 -2.69 -7.51 4.88
C LYS A 179 -1.40 -7.34 5.70
N LEU A 180 -0.43 -6.59 5.18
CA LEU A 180 0.82 -6.31 5.89
C LEU A 180 0.58 -5.54 7.20
N SER A 181 -0.32 -4.55 7.18
CA SER A 181 -0.67 -3.78 8.38
C SER A 181 -1.28 -4.67 9.48
N ARG A 182 -2.10 -5.66 9.11
CA ARG A 182 -2.61 -6.66 10.07
C ARG A 182 -1.49 -7.54 10.63
N ALA A 183 -0.58 -8.02 9.77
CA ALA A 183 0.55 -8.85 10.20
C ALA A 183 1.50 -8.10 11.16
N ILE A 184 1.78 -6.82 10.89
CA ILE A 184 2.57 -5.95 11.77
C ILE A 184 1.90 -5.85 13.14
N LYS A 185 0.60 -5.52 13.19
CA LYS A 185 -0.14 -5.43 14.46
C LYS A 185 -0.11 -6.73 15.26
N THR A 186 -0.24 -7.88 14.61
CA THR A 186 -0.13 -9.19 15.27
C THR A 186 1.27 -9.39 15.85
N THR A 187 2.31 -9.08 15.07
CA THR A 187 3.70 -9.20 15.50
C THR A 187 4.02 -8.29 16.68
N GLU A 188 3.57 -7.03 16.63
CA GLU A 188 3.69 -6.07 17.74
C GLU A 188 3.01 -6.60 19.01
N SER A 189 1.83 -7.21 18.88
CA SER A 189 1.10 -7.80 20.00
C SER A 189 1.87 -8.98 20.62
N ASN A 190 2.45 -9.85 19.79
CA ASN A 190 3.29 -10.96 20.26
C ASN A 190 4.55 -10.46 20.96
N LEU A 191 5.19 -9.41 20.43
CA LEU A 191 6.38 -8.81 21.04
C LEU A 191 6.08 -8.22 22.43
N LYS A 192 4.87 -7.67 22.66
CA LYS A 192 4.47 -7.17 23.98
C LYS A 192 4.41 -8.26 25.06
N VAL A 193 4.02 -9.49 24.69
CA VAL A 193 3.88 -10.60 25.65
C VAL A 193 5.22 -11.32 25.91
N ARG A 194 6.18 -11.20 24.99
CA ARG A 194 7.48 -11.89 25.04
C ARG A 194 8.26 -11.72 26.36
N PRO A 195 8.37 -10.53 26.98
CA PRO A 195 9.12 -10.38 28.23
C PRO A 195 8.52 -11.17 29.39
N LYS A 196 7.19 -11.25 29.46
CA LYS A 196 6.50 -12.03 30.50
C LYS A 196 6.79 -13.52 30.35
N LEU A 197 6.66 -14.05 29.14
CA LEU A 197 6.99 -15.44 28.84
C LEU A 197 8.46 -15.76 29.13
N GLN A 198 9.36 -14.83 28.84
CA GLN A 198 10.79 -14.99 29.15
C GLN A 198 11.02 -15.08 30.67
N SER A 199 10.39 -14.19 31.45
CA SER A 199 10.46 -14.24 32.91
C SER A 199 9.92 -15.56 33.48
N GLU A 200 8.80 -16.06 32.93
CA GLU A 200 8.23 -17.36 33.34
C GLU A 200 9.17 -18.52 32.99
N CYS A 201 9.77 -18.53 31.79
CA CYS A 201 10.77 -19.53 31.40
C CYS A 201 12.01 -19.51 32.32
N GLU A 202 12.52 -18.32 32.65
CA GLU A 202 13.67 -18.19 33.57
C GLU A 202 13.33 -18.71 34.97
N GLN A 203 12.13 -18.39 35.47
CA GLN A 203 11.66 -18.88 36.76
C GLN A 203 11.54 -20.41 36.77
N LEU A 204 10.91 -20.99 35.75
CA LEU A 204 10.80 -22.45 35.60
C LEU A 204 12.16 -23.13 35.52
N SER A 205 13.12 -22.53 34.81
CA SER A 205 14.49 -23.04 34.71
C SER A 205 15.19 -23.08 36.07
N ARG A 206 15.04 -22.01 36.88
CA ARG A 206 15.58 -21.97 38.25
C ARG A 206 14.96 -23.05 39.13
N THR A 207 13.64 -23.21 39.08
CA THR A 207 12.93 -24.24 39.85
C THR A 207 13.37 -25.65 39.44
N ASN A 208 13.48 -25.91 38.14
CA ASN A 208 13.92 -27.21 37.63
C ASN A 208 15.34 -27.54 38.11
N LYS A 209 16.25 -26.56 38.08
CA LYS A 209 17.61 -26.71 38.60
C LYS A 209 17.64 -27.02 40.09
N SER A 210 16.79 -26.37 40.89
CA SER A 210 16.65 -26.65 42.34
C SER A 210 16.17 -28.07 42.59
N LEU A 211 15.09 -28.48 41.92
CA LEU A 211 14.53 -29.84 42.05
C LEU A 211 15.53 -30.91 41.62
N GLN A 212 16.32 -30.64 40.58
CA GLN A 212 17.37 -31.55 40.14
C GLN A 212 18.45 -31.74 41.22
N GLN A 213 18.88 -30.64 41.86
CA GLN A 213 19.84 -30.70 42.97
C GLN A 213 19.29 -31.48 44.17
N GLU A 214 18.02 -31.29 44.52
CA GLU A 214 17.36 -32.06 45.57
C GLU A 214 17.31 -33.55 45.24
N LEU A 215 16.96 -33.87 43.99
CA LEU A 215 16.85 -35.24 43.51
C LEU A 215 18.21 -35.94 43.49
N ASP A 216 19.27 -35.25 43.09
CA ASP A 216 20.64 -35.76 43.16
C ASP A 216 21.09 -35.96 44.62
N GLY A 217 20.76 -35.02 45.51
CA GLY A 217 21.04 -35.16 46.95
C GLY A 217 20.25 -36.30 47.61
N LEU A 218 19.03 -36.59 47.16
CA LEU A 218 18.27 -37.76 47.60
C LEU A 218 18.90 -39.05 47.08
N ARG A 219 19.28 -39.11 45.80
CA ARG A 219 19.97 -40.28 45.21
C ARG A 219 21.26 -40.62 45.94
N GLN A 220 22.08 -39.62 46.26
CA GLN A 220 23.33 -39.81 47.01
C GLN A 220 23.06 -40.40 48.41
N ARG A 221 22.04 -39.90 49.12
CA ARG A 221 21.64 -40.44 50.43
C ARG A 221 21.14 -41.89 50.33
N THR A 222 20.34 -42.21 49.31
CA THR A 222 19.88 -43.58 49.07
C THR A 222 21.06 -44.52 48.82
N GLN A 223 22.01 -44.15 47.97
CA GLN A 223 23.22 -44.95 47.70
C GLN A 223 24.09 -45.14 48.95
N ALA A 224 24.26 -44.10 49.77
CA ALA A 224 25.01 -44.20 51.02
C ALA A 224 24.34 -45.18 52.00
N LEU A 225 23.01 -45.12 52.13
CA LEU A 225 22.25 -46.07 52.97
C LEU A 225 22.35 -47.50 52.43
N GLU A 226 22.27 -47.69 51.12
CA GLU A 226 22.46 -49.00 50.46
C GLU A 226 23.84 -49.59 50.71
N ALA A 227 24.90 -48.76 50.73
CA ALA A 227 26.27 -49.20 51.01
C ALA A 227 26.47 -49.66 52.47
N HIS A 228 25.67 -49.15 53.41
CA HIS A 228 25.71 -49.51 54.83
C HIS A 228 24.76 -50.67 55.20
N LEU A 229 23.95 -51.16 54.26
CA LEU A 229 23.26 -52.42 54.45
C LEU A 229 24.29 -53.56 54.44
N PRO A 230 24.29 -54.45 55.44
CA PRO A 230 25.22 -55.58 55.46
C PRO A 230 25.01 -56.40 54.19
N THR A 231 26.09 -56.63 53.42
CA THR A 231 26.10 -57.62 52.35
C THR A 231 25.58 -58.91 52.92
N ARG A 232 24.37 -59.30 52.51
CA ARG A 232 23.79 -60.59 52.84
C ARG A 232 24.82 -61.65 52.49
N SER A 233 25.36 -62.30 53.52
CA SER A 233 26.05 -63.58 53.42
C SER A 233 25.20 -64.53 52.57
N SER A 234 25.88 -65.24 51.68
CA SER A 234 25.37 -66.20 50.71
C SER A 234 24.82 -67.48 51.37
N SER A 235 23.76 -67.39 52.16
CA SER A 235 23.08 -68.58 52.71
C SER A 235 21.57 -68.47 52.91
N PHE A 236 20.90 -67.46 52.34
CA PHE A 236 19.43 -67.45 52.25
C PHE A 236 18.96 -67.14 50.82
N GLN A 237 19.37 -67.99 49.88
CA GLN A 237 18.56 -68.32 48.70
C GLN A 237 17.60 -69.44 49.10
N SER A 238 16.51 -69.07 49.78
CA SER A 238 15.26 -69.85 49.93
C SER A 238 14.44 -69.06 50.94
N PHE A 239 13.44 -68.30 50.48
CA PHE A 239 12.25 -67.81 51.22
C PHE A 239 11.58 -66.55 50.64
N LEU A 240 11.96 -66.10 49.45
CA LEU A 240 11.09 -65.28 48.60
C LEU A 240 10.91 -65.94 47.24
N SER A 241 10.33 -67.14 47.25
CA SER A 241 9.76 -67.82 46.08
C SER A 241 8.23 -67.94 46.17
N VAL A 242 7.58 -67.05 46.92
CA VAL A 242 6.13 -66.91 46.89
C VAL A 242 5.83 -65.45 46.55
N GLY A 243 5.56 -65.19 45.26
CA GLY A 243 5.03 -63.89 44.83
C GLY A 243 5.52 -63.32 43.50
N THR A 244 6.39 -63.99 42.75
CA THR A 244 6.67 -63.60 41.36
C THR A 244 5.57 -64.14 40.44
N SER A 245 4.40 -63.49 40.45
CA SER A 245 3.43 -63.62 39.34
C SER A 245 2.41 -62.49 39.21
N PHE A 246 2.46 -61.41 40.01
CA PHE A 246 1.38 -60.41 39.97
C PHE A 246 1.77 -58.96 39.63
N GLN A 247 3.02 -58.65 39.29
CA GLN A 247 3.41 -57.24 39.05
C GLN A 247 4.32 -56.99 37.83
N LEU A 248 4.30 -57.88 36.83
CA LEU A 248 4.88 -57.58 35.50
C LEU A 248 3.83 -57.31 34.41
N THR A 249 2.57 -57.68 34.61
CA THR A 249 1.49 -57.41 33.64
C THR A 249 0.93 -55.99 33.73
N ARG A 250 1.16 -55.26 34.83
CA ARG A 250 0.57 -53.91 35.04
C ARG A 250 1.41 -52.75 34.49
N MET A 251 2.69 -52.97 34.20
CA MET A 251 3.57 -51.95 33.61
C MET A 251 3.49 -51.92 32.07
N GLU A 252 3.21 -53.05 31.42
CA GLU A 252 3.06 -53.10 29.96
C GLU A 252 1.69 -52.55 29.50
N GLU A 253 0.61 -52.80 30.24
CA GLU A 253 -0.70 -52.18 29.97
C GLU A 253 -0.65 -50.65 30.13
N CYS A 254 0.11 -50.14 31.10
CA CYS A 254 0.26 -48.70 31.32
C CYS A 254 1.07 -48.03 30.18
N ARG A 255 2.08 -48.72 29.62
CA ARG A 255 2.81 -48.27 28.43
C ARG A 255 1.97 -48.30 27.16
N TYR A 256 1.07 -49.28 27.01
CA TYR A 256 0.17 -49.37 25.85
C TYR A 256 -0.94 -48.30 25.87
N HIS A 257 -1.48 -47.96 27.04
CA HIS A 257 -2.48 -46.90 27.18
C HIS A 257 -1.92 -45.47 27.10
N CYS A 258 -0.68 -45.24 27.54
CA CYS A 258 -0.03 -43.93 27.40
C CYS A 258 0.28 -43.59 25.92
N ARG A 259 0.69 -44.58 25.10
CA ARG A 259 0.99 -44.36 23.66
C ARG A 259 -0.24 -44.04 22.81
N ARG A 260 -1.44 -44.50 23.17
CA ARG A 260 -2.68 -44.21 22.41
C ARG A 260 -3.28 -42.81 22.68
N ARG A 261 -2.84 -42.13 23.75
CA ARG A 261 -3.41 -40.83 24.16
C ARG A 261 -2.58 -39.62 23.72
N CYS A 262 -1.42 -39.85 23.10
CA CYS A 262 -0.53 -38.81 22.54
C CYS A 262 -0.52 -38.74 21.00
N SER A 263 -1.36 -39.50 20.30
CA SER A 263 -1.48 -39.43 18.83
C SER A 263 -2.78 -38.77 18.34
N VAL A 264 -3.54 -38.15 19.24
CA VAL A 264 -4.75 -37.36 18.91
C VAL A 264 -4.77 -36.12 19.80
N MET A 265 -3.85 -35.19 19.53
CA MET A 265 -3.96 -33.75 19.81
C MET A 265 -2.97 -33.01 18.91
#